data_AF-A0AAE6EK42-F1
#
_entry.id   AF-A0AAE6EK42-F1
#
_cell.length_a   1.000
_cell.length_b   1.000
_cell.length_c   1.000
_cell.angle_alpha   90.00
_cell.angle_beta   90.00
_cell.angle_gamma   90.00
#
_symmetry.space_group_name_H-M   'P 1'
#
loop_
_entity.id
_entity.type
_entity.pdbx_description
1 polymer ?
#
loop_
_entity_poly.entity_id
_entity_poly.type
_entity_poly.pdbx_seq_one_letter_code
_entity_poly.pdbx_strand_id
1 'polypeptide(L)'
;MAARHDASPKALMKAREREAIKPGRNKLSGRGSGLTPRVRQAVELMIYGRAGDPRARVTLKEAAETVGISERTLKAAVLKPAVMAFHQKIYEALRTGEKPASVRVIAAIRDDATLRSTAAGQKVQLEAAKALAYEPPSHQVQVNTQVNVDGRSVTPGYVIDLRRDKDSAATLDGMDRAAVCGVRYDSPKVIERTPDTDTAAI
;
A
#
# COMPACT_ATOMS: atom_id res chain seq x y z
N MET A 1 54.73 -4.24 -19.79
CA MET A 1 53.44 -3.55 -20.03
C MET A 1 52.84 -3.19 -18.69
N ALA A 2 52.54 -1.91 -18.45
CA ALA A 2 51.96 -1.45 -17.17
C ALA A 2 50.51 -1.94 -17.03
N ALA A 3 50.19 -2.57 -15.89
CA ALA A 3 48.85 -3.02 -15.58
C ALA A 3 47.88 -1.83 -15.54
N ARG A 4 46.85 -1.83 -16.39
CA ARG A 4 45.81 -0.80 -16.40
C ARG A 4 45.11 -0.79 -15.04
N HIS A 5 45.22 0.31 -14.31
CA HIS A 5 44.68 0.45 -12.96
C HIS A 5 43.14 0.29 -12.89
N ASP A 6 42.45 0.38 -14.04
CA ASP A 6 41.00 0.29 -14.17
C ASP A 6 40.43 -1.13 -14.04
N ALA A 7 41.27 -2.16 -14.17
CA ALA A 7 40.83 -3.56 -14.15
C ALA A 7 40.89 -4.21 -12.74
N SER A 8 41.43 -3.51 -11.74
CA SER A 8 41.59 -4.08 -10.39
C SER A 8 40.45 -3.64 -9.45
N PRO A 9 39.72 -4.58 -8.82
CA PRO A 9 38.57 -4.25 -7.96
C PRO A 9 38.98 -3.37 -6.76
N LYS A 10 40.20 -3.53 -6.26
CA LYS A 10 40.75 -2.69 -5.18
C LYS A 10 40.98 -1.23 -5.62
N ALA A 11 41.42 -0.98 -6.86
CA ALA A 11 41.59 0.39 -7.35
C ALA A 11 40.25 1.09 -7.56
N LEU A 12 39.23 0.35 -8.02
CA LEU A 12 37.87 0.89 -8.14
C LEU A 12 37.26 1.25 -6.77
N MET A 13 37.45 0.40 -5.75
CA MET A 13 37.01 0.70 -4.39
C MET A 13 37.71 1.94 -3.82
N LYS A 14 39.04 2.03 -3.99
CA LYS A 14 39.83 3.19 -3.54
C LYS A 14 39.48 4.48 -4.31
N ALA A 15 39.15 4.38 -5.60
CA ALA A 15 38.65 5.51 -6.38
C ALA A 15 37.28 5.98 -5.87
N ARG A 16 36.38 5.04 -5.53
CA ARG A 16 35.07 5.32 -4.95
C ARG A 16 35.16 6.00 -3.59
N GLU A 17 36.09 5.56 -2.75
CA GLU A 17 36.40 6.19 -1.46
C GLU A 17 36.95 7.62 -1.64
N ARG A 18 37.91 7.80 -2.56
CA ARG A 18 38.46 9.14 -2.89
C ARG A 18 37.39 10.08 -3.44
N GLU A 19 36.44 9.56 -4.21
CA GLU A 19 35.29 10.34 -4.68
C GLU A 19 34.29 10.67 -3.57
N ALA A 20 34.08 9.77 -2.60
CA ALA A 20 33.19 9.98 -1.46
C ALA A 20 33.73 11.03 -0.47
N ILE A 21 35.06 11.13 -0.35
CA ILE A 21 35.74 12.09 0.55
C ILE A 21 35.76 13.52 -0.03
N LYS A 22 35.46 13.71 -1.32
CA LYS A 22 35.47 15.06 -1.94
C LYS A 22 34.46 15.99 -1.25
N PRO A 23 34.93 17.08 -0.61
CA PRO A 23 34.06 18.02 0.07
C PRO A 23 33.13 18.69 -0.96
N GLY A 24 31.82 18.65 -0.71
CA GLY A 24 30.79 19.27 -1.55
C GLY A 24 29.82 18.31 -2.26
N ARG A 25 30.10 17.00 -2.33
CA ARG A 25 29.16 16.00 -2.91
C ARG A 25 28.13 15.49 -1.90
N ASN A 26 28.46 15.48 -0.61
CA ASN A 26 27.48 15.29 0.46
C ASN A 26 26.67 16.58 0.66
N LYS A 27 25.88 16.97 -0.35
CA LYS A 27 24.74 17.84 -0.09
C LYS A 27 23.81 17.00 0.79
N LEU A 28 23.80 17.29 2.10
CA LEU A 28 22.76 16.84 3.04
C LEU A 28 21.42 16.99 2.32
N SER A 29 20.89 15.89 1.80
CA SER A 29 19.56 15.77 1.18
C SER A 29 19.10 17.09 0.55
N GLY A 30 19.62 17.41 -0.65
CA GLY A 30 19.33 18.69 -1.31
C GLY A 30 17.83 19.04 -1.25
N ARG A 31 17.53 20.34 -1.14
CA ARG A 31 16.22 20.99 -0.90
C ARG A 31 15.02 20.44 -1.71
N GLY A 32 15.25 19.62 -2.75
CA GLY A 32 14.24 18.90 -3.53
C GLY A 32 13.95 17.44 -3.13
N SER A 33 14.81 16.76 -2.37
CA SER A 33 14.58 15.36 -1.96
C SER A 33 13.45 15.21 -0.94
N GLY A 34 13.20 16.25 -0.13
CA GLY A 34 12.22 16.22 0.95
C GLY A 34 12.61 15.37 2.17
N LEU A 35 13.74 14.66 2.12
CA LEU A 35 14.25 13.85 3.23
C LEU A 35 15.08 14.72 4.19
N THR A 36 14.43 15.64 4.88
CA THR A 36 15.09 16.42 5.94
C THR A 36 15.34 15.54 7.17
N PRO A 37 16.32 15.87 8.05
CA PRO A 37 16.59 15.10 9.26
C PRO A 37 15.35 14.91 10.15
N ARG A 38 14.48 15.91 10.20
CA ARG A 38 13.22 15.86 10.93
C ARG A 38 12.21 14.89 10.31
N VAL A 39 12.02 14.94 8.99
CA VAL A 39 11.14 13.99 8.30
C VAL A 39 11.66 12.56 8.46
N ARG A 40 12.99 12.38 8.44
CA ARG A 40 13.64 11.10 8.70
C ARG A 40 13.28 10.53 10.09
N GLN A 41 13.45 11.34 11.13
CA GLN A 41 13.11 10.96 12.50
C GLN A 41 11.62 10.64 12.66
N ALA A 42 10.74 11.42 12.03
CA ALA A 42 9.30 11.16 12.08
C ALA A 42 8.95 9.81 11.44
N VAL A 43 9.56 9.46 10.30
CA VAL A 43 9.38 8.16 9.64
C VAL A 43 9.93 7.01 10.49
N GLU A 44 11.07 7.21 11.16
CA GLU A 44 11.64 6.23 12.08
C GLU A 44 10.71 5.96 13.28
N LEU A 45 10.15 7.01 13.89
CA LEU A 45 9.19 6.91 15.00
C LEU A 45 7.91 6.16 14.60
N MET A 46 7.46 6.32 13.36
CA MET A 46 6.29 5.60 12.85
C MET A 46 6.53 4.08 12.73
N ILE A 47 7.76 3.66 12.41
CA ILE A 47 8.08 2.26 12.16
C ILE A 47 8.57 1.56 13.43
N TYR A 48 9.50 2.17 14.16
CA TYR A 48 10.11 1.59 15.37
C TYR A 48 9.37 1.95 16.66
N GLY A 49 8.36 2.82 16.61
CA GLY A 49 7.67 3.30 17.79
C GLY A 49 8.48 4.33 18.58
N ARG A 50 8.09 4.54 19.84
CA ARG A 50 8.76 5.51 20.73
C ARG A 50 9.94 4.85 21.44
N ALA A 51 10.94 5.66 21.80
CA ALA A 51 12.03 5.19 22.65
C ALA A 51 11.47 4.70 24.00
N GLY A 52 11.66 3.42 24.30
CA GLY A 52 11.11 2.75 25.49
C GLY A 52 9.92 1.83 25.20
N ASP A 53 9.14 2.10 24.16
CA ASP A 53 8.01 1.26 23.72
C ASP A 53 8.08 0.99 22.21
N PRO A 54 8.85 -0.03 21.78
CA PRO A 54 9.03 -0.37 20.37
C PRO A 54 7.75 -0.87 19.69
N ARG A 55 6.72 -1.22 20.47
CA ARG A 55 5.42 -1.70 19.98
C ARG A 55 4.34 -0.61 19.94
N ALA A 56 4.65 0.60 20.39
CA ALA A 56 3.70 1.69 20.37
C ALA A 56 3.35 2.05 18.91
N ARG A 57 2.05 2.01 18.58
CA ARG A 57 1.56 2.45 17.28
C ARG A 57 1.56 3.98 17.25
N VAL A 58 2.60 4.58 16.68
CA VAL A 58 2.70 6.04 16.56
C VAL A 58 1.96 6.47 15.30
N THR A 59 0.92 7.27 15.48
CA THR A 59 0.18 7.85 14.35
C THR A 59 1.00 8.92 13.63
N LEU A 60 0.68 9.21 12.36
CA LEU A 60 1.30 10.30 11.58
C LEU A 60 1.26 11.64 12.32
N LYS A 61 0.18 11.90 13.05
CA LYS A 61 -0.01 13.13 13.83
C LYS A 61 0.97 13.19 14.99
N GLU A 62 1.04 12.15 15.80
CA GLU A 62 1.97 12.08 16.95
C GLU A 62 3.44 12.12 16.52
N ALA A 63 3.79 11.46 15.42
CA ALA A 63 5.14 11.51 14.85
C ALA A 63 5.51 12.93 14.36
N ALA A 64 4.54 13.67 13.80
CA ALA A 64 4.75 15.04 13.37
C ALA A 64 4.93 15.98 14.58
N GLU A 65 4.10 15.81 15.62
CA GLU A 65 4.16 16.58 16.86
C GLU A 65 5.48 16.38 17.61
N THR A 66 5.94 15.13 17.75
CA THR A 66 7.21 14.80 18.42
C THR A 66 8.43 15.45 17.76
N VAL A 67 8.39 15.67 16.44
CA VAL A 67 9.49 16.27 15.69
C VAL A 67 9.25 17.77 15.40
N GLY A 68 8.14 18.33 15.86
CA GLY A 68 7.82 19.76 15.71
C GLY A 68 7.53 20.18 14.28
N ILE A 69 6.85 19.34 13.50
CA ILE A 69 6.39 19.63 12.13
C ILE A 69 4.86 19.53 12.08
N SER A 70 4.21 20.31 11.21
CA SER A 70 2.76 20.15 11.01
C SER A 70 2.43 18.82 10.32
N GLU A 71 1.33 18.19 10.71
CA GLU A 71 0.86 16.93 10.11
C GLU A 71 0.74 17.02 8.58
N ARG A 72 0.25 18.16 8.06
CA ARG A 72 0.11 18.42 6.62
C ARG A 72 1.45 18.37 5.89
N THR A 73 2.49 18.95 6.48
CA THR A 73 3.85 18.91 5.92
C THR A 73 4.43 17.51 5.93
N LEU A 74 4.20 16.72 6.97
CA LEU A 74 4.67 15.33 7.02
C LEU A 74 3.96 14.47 5.96
N LYS A 75 2.63 14.61 5.81
CA LYS A 75 1.86 13.95 4.73
C LYS A 75 2.42 14.27 3.35
N ALA A 76 2.66 15.55 3.07
CA ALA A 76 3.25 15.97 1.79
C ALA A 76 4.69 15.47 1.60
N ALA A 77 5.46 15.32 2.68
CA ALA A 77 6.83 14.82 2.62
C ALA A 77 6.89 13.31 2.34
N VAL A 78 6.01 12.51 2.97
CA VAL A 78 5.93 11.04 2.76
C VAL A 78 5.63 10.70 1.31
N LEU A 79 4.87 11.54 0.60
CA LEU A 79 4.56 11.33 -0.82
C LEU A 79 5.75 11.53 -1.75
N LYS A 80 6.88 12.07 -1.28
CA LYS A 80 8.06 12.28 -2.11
C LYS A 80 8.81 10.96 -2.31
N PRO A 81 9.32 10.69 -3.54
CA PRO A 81 9.93 9.39 -3.86
C PRO A 81 11.15 9.07 -3.00
N ALA A 82 11.94 10.06 -2.60
CA ALA A 82 13.08 9.83 -1.72
C ALA A 82 12.69 9.42 -0.30
N VAL A 83 11.57 9.94 0.22
CA VAL A 83 11.04 9.57 1.54
C VAL A 83 10.38 8.20 1.48
N MET A 84 9.63 7.91 0.42
CA MET A 84 9.08 6.56 0.17
C MET A 84 10.18 5.50 0.09
N ALA A 85 11.25 5.76 -0.66
CA ALA A 85 12.38 4.84 -0.78
C ALA A 85 13.08 4.61 0.57
N PHE A 86 13.17 5.65 1.40
CA PHE A 86 13.71 5.53 2.76
C PHE A 86 12.79 4.71 3.68
N HIS A 87 11.49 4.98 3.65
CA HIS A 87 10.48 4.24 4.39
C HIS A 87 10.53 2.74 4.04
N GLN A 88 10.57 2.40 2.75
CA GLN A 88 10.67 1.02 2.29
C GLN A 88 11.93 0.32 2.82
N LYS A 89 13.09 1.00 2.77
CA LYS A 89 14.34 0.45 3.29
C LYS A 89 14.28 0.13 4.79
N ILE A 90 13.72 1.02 5.59
CA ILE A 90 13.57 0.77 7.03
C ILE A 90 12.58 -0.36 7.27
N TYR A 91 11.46 -0.39 6.55
CA TYR A 91 10.48 -1.45 6.67
C TYR A 91 11.08 -2.83 6.33
N GLU A 92 11.88 -2.91 5.28
CA GLU A 92 12.61 -4.13 4.90
C GLU A 92 13.66 -4.52 5.95
N ALA A 93 14.35 -3.55 6.54
CA ALA A 93 15.29 -3.80 7.62
C ALA A 93 14.59 -4.36 8.86
N LEU A 94 13.46 -3.77 9.27
CA LEU A 94 12.64 -4.28 10.37
C LEU A 94 12.15 -5.71 10.06
N ARG A 95 11.59 -5.93 8.87
CA ARG A 95 11.11 -7.25 8.46
C ARG A 95 12.23 -8.29 8.51
N THR A 96 13.42 -7.94 8.03
CA THR A 96 14.56 -8.84 8.02
C THR A 96 15.09 -9.09 9.43
N GLY A 97 15.06 -8.09 10.30
CA GLY A 97 15.42 -8.21 11.71
C GLY A 97 14.44 -9.05 12.53
N GLU A 98 13.15 -9.02 12.19
CA GLU A 98 12.11 -9.81 12.88
C GLU A 98 12.05 -11.28 12.42
N LYS A 99 12.63 -11.61 11.25
CA LYS A 99 12.72 -13.01 10.78
C LYS A 99 13.35 -13.96 11.81
N PRO A 100 14.54 -13.70 12.37
CA PRO A 100 15.14 -14.60 13.35
C PRO A 100 14.31 -14.74 14.63
N ALA A 101 13.66 -13.67 15.10
CA ALA A 101 12.72 -13.74 16.22
C ALA A 101 11.52 -14.63 15.90
N SER A 102 10.96 -14.49 14.71
CA SER A 102 9.85 -15.33 14.21
C SER A 102 10.24 -16.81 14.14
N VAL A 103 11.44 -17.12 13.64
CA VAL A 103 11.96 -18.49 13.57
C VAL A 103 12.07 -19.10 14.98
N ARG A 104 12.53 -18.34 15.98
CA ARG A 104 12.58 -18.80 17.38
C ARG A 104 11.21 -19.12 17.95
N VAL A 105 10.20 -18.31 17.63
CA VAL A 105 8.82 -18.56 18.05
C VAL A 105 8.27 -19.85 17.41
N ILE A 106 8.53 -20.06 16.12
CA ILE A 106 8.11 -21.29 15.43
C ILE A 106 8.79 -22.53 16.05
N ALA A 107 10.08 -22.43 16.38
CA ALA A 107 10.80 -23.49 17.09
C ALA A 107 10.19 -23.78 18.47
N ALA A 108 9.84 -22.74 19.24
CA ALA A 108 9.18 -22.89 20.52
C ALA A 108 7.80 -23.58 20.39
N ILE A 109 6.99 -23.22 19.38
CA ILE A 109 5.68 -23.84 19.12
C ILE A 109 5.83 -25.32 18.79
N ARG A 110 6.84 -25.70 17.99
CA ARG A 110 7.13 -27.10 17.66
C ARG A 110 7.45 -27.92 18.91
N ASP A 111 8.24 -27.36 19.82
CA ASP A 111 8.76 -28.05 21.00
C ASP A 111 7.80 -28.00 22.21
N ASP A 112 6.72 -27.22 22.13
CA ASP A 112 5.74 -27.05 23.22
C ASP A 112 4.95 -28.33 23.50
N ALA A 113 5.20 -28.97 24.65
CA ALA A 113 4.50 -30.20 25.03
C ALA A 113 3.00 -30.02 25.31
N THR A 114 2.55 -28.82 25.66
CA THR A 114 1.15 -28.55 26.07
C THR A 114 0.17 -28.68 24.90
N LEU A 115 0.62 -28.34 23.69
CA LEU A 115 -0.16 -28.41 22.46
C LEU A 115 -0.41 -29.86 21.98
N ARG A 116 0.25 -30.87 22.54
CA ARG A 116 0.03 -32.29 22.17
C ARG A 116 -1.29 -32.86 22.68
N SER A 117 -1.90 -32.22 23.67
CA SER A 117 -3.13 -32.67 24.31
C SER A 117 -4.38 -32.51 23.42
N THR A 118 -4.33 -31.62 22.43
CA THR A 118 -5.46 -31.32 21.55
C THR A 118 -5.10 -31.57 20.08
N ALA A 119 -6.05 -32.08 19.29
CA ALA A 119 -5.84 -32.30 17.86
C ALA A 119 -5.50 -31.00 17.11
N ALA A 120 -6.07 -29.86 17.55
CA ALA A 120 -5.74 -28.54 17.02
C ALA A 120 -4.29 -28.15 17.31
N GLY A 121 -3.80 -28.36 18.54
CA GLY A 121 -2.41 -28.08 18.91
C GLY A 121 -1.40 -28.97 18.17
N GLN A 122 -1.72 -30.25 17.97
CA GLN A 122 -0.90 -31.17 17.16
C GLN A 122 -0.79 -30.71 15.70
N LYS A 123 -1.87 -30.18 15.12
CA LYS A 123 -1.85 -29.60 13.76
C LYS A 123 -0.93 -28.37 13.69
N VAL A 124 -1.01 -27.48 14.67
CA VAL A 124 -0.16 -26.27 14.74
C VAL A 124 1.32 -26.65 14.91
N GLN A 125 1.65 -27.66 15.72
CA GLN A 125 3.01 -28.20 15.82
C GLN A 125 3.53 -28.76 14.50
N LEU A 126 2.68 -29.51 13.78
CA LEU A 126 3.03 -30.07 12.49
C LEU A 126 3.23 -28.98 11.43
N GLU A 127 2.42 -27.93 11.44
CA GLU A 127 2.60 -26.74 10.59
C GLU A 127 3.90 -25.99 10.93
N ALA A 128 4.21 -25.80 12.21
CA ALA A 128 5.47 -25.21 12.65
C ALA A 128 6.69 -26.05 12.25
N ALA A 129 6.61 -27.37 12.40
CA ALA A 129 7.65 -28.30 11.97
C ALA A 129 7.87 -28.25 10.44
N LYS A 130 6.77 -28.21 9.66
CA LYS A 130 6.84 -28.05 8.19
C LYS A 130 7.47 -26.72 7.79
N ALA A 131 7.10 -25.62 8.46
CA ALA A 131 7.65 -24.30 8.19
C ALA A 131 9.15 -24.18 8.51
N LEU A 132 9.66 -24.94 9.49
CA LEU A 132 11.10 -25.01 9.79
C LEU A 132 11.87 -25.94 8.85
N ALA A 133 11.27 -27.06 8.45
CA ALA A 133 11.93 -28.05 7.60
C ALA A 133 12.00 -27.60 6.13
N TYR A 134 11.00 -26.85 5.67
CA TYR A 134 10.89 -26.38 4.30
C TYR A 134 10.69 -24.87 4.28
N GLU A 135 11.68 -24.14 3.77
CA GLU A 135 11.49 -22.75 3.39
C GLU A 135 10.62 -22.73 2.11
N PRO A 136 9.38 -22.22 2.14
CA PRO A 136 8.57 -22.17 0.94
C PRO A 136 9.26 -21.28 -0.11
N PRO A 137 9.52 -21.78 -1.34
CA PRO A 137 10.27 -21.06 -2.38
C PRO A 137 9.60 -19.75 -2.83
N SER A 138 8.34 -19.55 -2.45
CA SER A 138 7.62 -18.29 -2.58
C SER A 138 6.79 -18.05 -1.33
N HIS A 139 7.04 -16.96 -0.61
CA HIS A 139 6.15 -16.47 0.45
C HIS A 139 4.87 -15.90 -0.17
N GLN A 140 4.06 -16.73 -0.82
CA GLN A 140 2.67 -16.40 -1.10
C GLN A 140 1.91 -16.57 0.22
N VAL A 141 1.58 -15.45 0.85
CA VAL A 141 0.55 -15.43 1.90
C VAL A 141 -0.77 -15.76 1.20
N GLN A 142 -1.11 -17.04 1.11
CA GLN A 142 -2.46 -17.45 0.74
C GLN A 142 -3.36 -17.13 1.92
N VAL A 143 -3.98 -15.96 1.89
CA VAL A 143 -5.12 -15.65 2.74
C VAL A 143 -6.28 -16.50 2.24
N ASN A 144 -6.43 -17.70 2.78
CA ASN A 144 -7.62 -18.51 2.54
C ASN A 144 -8.80 -17.81 3.22
N THR A 145 -9.53 -16.96 2.48
CA THR A 145 -10.79 -16.34 2.93
C THR A 145 -11.96 -17.32 2.91
N GLN A 146 -11.72 -18.60 3.21
CA GLN A 146 -12.78 -19.58 3.40
C GLN A 146 -13.37 -19.36 4.79
N VAL A 147 -14.45 -18.59 4.83
CA VAL A 147 -15.30 -18.50 6.02
C VAL A 147 -16.12 -19.79 6.03
N ASN A 148 -15.83 -20.67 6.99
CA ASN A 148 -16.57 -21.91 7.17
C ASN A 148 -17.83 -21.60 7.98
N VAL A 149 -18.97 -21.43 7.30
CA VAL A 149 -20.29 -21.41 7.93
C VAL A 149 -20.94 -22.75 7.62
N ASP A 150 -21.27 -23.52 8.67
CA ASP A 150 -22.02 -24.77 8.59
C ASP A 150 -21.49 -25.81 7.58
N GLY A 151 -20.17 -26.01 7.56
CA GLY A 151 -19.53 -27.07 6.76
C GLY A 151 -19.52 -26.84 5.25
N ARG A 152 -19.92 -25.65 4.78
CA ARG A 152 -19.83 -25.25 3.38
C ARG A 152 -18.79 -24.14 3.22
N SER A 153 -17.72 -24.45 2.49
CA SER A 153 -16.76 -23.44 2.03
C SER A 153 -17.44 -22.52 1.02
N VAL A 154 -17.84 -21.33 1.44
CA VAL A 154 -18.40 -20.30 0.52
C VAL A 154 -17.28 -19.35 0.10
N THR A 155 -16.94 -19.36 -1.18
CA THR A 155 -16.07 -18.34 -1.80
C THR A 155 -16.96 -17.20 -2.30
N PRO A 156 -16.90 -15.97 -1.73
CA PRO A 156 -17.68 -14.85 -2.24
C PRO A 156 -17.12 -14.37 -3.58
N GLY A 157 -17.75 -14.77 -4.68
CA GLY A 157 -17.47 -14.27 -6.03
C GLY A 157 -18.66 -13.45 -6.53
N TYR A 158 -18.43 -12.20 -6.94
CA TYR A 158 -19.40 -11.48 -7.74
C TYR A 158 -19.32 -11.99 -9.19
N VAL A 159 -20.45 -12.41 -9.75
CA VAL A 159 -20.59 -12.73 -11.17
C VAL A 159 -20.97 -11.45 -11.90
N ILE A 160 -20.05 -10.91 -12.70
CA ILE A 160 -20.37 -9.79 -13.60
C ILE A 160 -21.07 -10.41 -14.81
N ASP A 161 -22.39 -10.22 -14.91
CA ASP A 161 -23.14 -10.61 -16.09
C ASP A 161 -22.86 -9.60 -17.21
N LEU A 162 -22.19 -10.03 -18.26
CA LEU A 162 -21.81 -9.20 -19.42
C LEU A 162 -22.91 -9.15 -20.50
N ARG A 163 -24.10 -9.67 -20.19
CA ARG A 163 -25.29 -9.49 -21.04
C ARG A 163 -25.82 -8.07 -20.88
N ARG A 164 -25.10 -7.10 -21.44
CA ARG A 164 -25.66 -5.78 -21.72
C ARG A 164 -26.68 -5.93 -22.84
N ASP A 165 -27.91 -5.54 -22.51
CA ASP A 165 -29.08 -5.47 -23.37
C ASP A 165 -28.74 -4.94 -24.75
N LYS A 166 -28.99 -5.75 -25.79
CA LYS A 166 -29.00 -5.28 -27.18
C LYS A 166 -30.18 -4.35 -27.48
N ASP A 167 -31.08 -4.14 -26.52
CA ASP A 167 -32.35 -3.44 -26.72
C ASP A 167 -32.37 -2.00 -26.15
N SER A 168 -31.37 -1.60 -25.34
CA SER A 168 -31.33 -0.25 -24.75
C SER A 168 -30.55 0.79 -25.58
N ALA A 169 -30.04 0.41 -26.76
CA ALA A 169 -29.35 1.33 -27.68
C ALA A 169 -30.30 2.30 -28.42
N ALA A 170 -31.62 2.09 -28.37
CA ALA A 170 -32.59 2.92 -29.10
C ALA A 170 -33.20 4.07 -28.27
N THR A 171 -32.99 4.12 -26.94
CA THR A 171 -33.73 5.04 -26.07
C THR A 171 -32.90 6.22 -25.51
N LEU A 172 -31.59 6.28 -25.82
CA LEU A 172 -30.70 7.35 -25.33
C LEU A 172 -30.40 8.45 -26.35
N ASP A 173 -31.03 8.43 -27.54
CA ASP A 173 -30.92 9.51 -28.53
C ASP A 173 -31.85 10.71 -28.24
N GLY A 174 -32.69 10.61 -27.20
CA GLY A 174 -33.68 11.65 -26.86
C GLY A 174 -33.42 12.44 -25.58
N MET A 175 -32.32 12.18 -24.86
CA MET A 175 -32.00 12.91 -23.63
C MET A 175 -30.87 13.92 -23.86
N ASP A 176 -31.25 15.19 -23.90
CA ASP A 176 -30.36 16.34 -23.93
C ASP A 176 -29.18 16.16 -22.97
N ARG A 177 -27.98 16.13 -23.55
CA ARG A 177 -26.69 16.05 -22.83
C ARG A 177 -26.49 17.15 -21.78
N ALA A 178 -27.32 18.20 -21.79
CA ALA A 178 -27.28 19.29 -20.83
C ALA A 178 -27.85 18.93 -19.44
N ALA A 179 -28.67 17.89 -19.30
CA ALA A 179 -29.25 17.52 -18.00
C ALA A 179 -28.26 16.76 -17.08
N VAL A 180 -27.14 16.25 -17.61
CA VAL A 180 -26.14 15.51 -16.83
C VAL A 180 -25.15 16.44 -16.10
N CYS A 181 -25.03 17.71 -16.52
CA CYS A 181 -24.24 18.72 -15.83
C CYS A 181 -25.13 19.90 -15.45
N GLY A 182 -25.48 19.99 -14.16
CA GLY A 182 -26.43 20.97 -13.61
C GLY A 182 -26.07 22.44 -13.87
N VAL A 183 -26.44 22.96 -15.04
CA VAL A 183 -26.51 24.38 -15.35
C VAL A 183 -27.90 24.64 -15.95
N ARG A 184 -28.76 25.31 -15.20
CA ARG A 184 -30.07 25.74 -15.68
C ARG A 184 -29.89 26.95 -16.59
N TYR A 185 -30.32 26.86 -17.83
CA TYR A 185 -30.69 28.03 -18.62
C TYR A 185 -32.21 28.05 -18.77
N ASP A 186 -32.82 29.14 -18.33
CA ASP A 186 -34.24 29.42 -18.54
C ASP A 186 -34.52 29.50 -20.04
N SER A 187 -35.47 28.69 -20.51
CA SER A 187 -35.92 28.67 -21.91
C SER A 187 -36.82 29.87 -22.21
N PRO A 188 -36.66 30.58 -23.35
CA PRO A 188 -37.67 31.54 -23.77
C PRO A 188 -38.89 30.77 -24.33
N LYS A 189 -40.07 31.07 -23.79
CA LYS A 189 -41.36 30.63 -24.35
C LYS A 189 -41.51 31.17 -25.77
N VAL A 190 -41.64 30.27 -26.74
CA VAL A 190 -42.22 30.61 -28.05
C VAL A 190 -43.50 29.83 -28.24
N ILE A 191 -44.53 30.61 -28.51
CA ILE A 191 -45.96 30.33 -28.62
C ILE A 191 -46.21 29.80 -30.03
N GLU A 192 -46.84 28.64 -30.20
CA GLU A 192 -47.49 28.31 -31.47
C GLU A 192 -48.86 27.64 -31.27
N ARG A 193 -49.78 28.13 -32.10
CA ARG A 193 -51.24 27.98 -32.06
C ARG A 193 -51.68 26.62 -32.61
N THR A 194 -52.67 26.01 -31.99
CA THR A 194 -53.47 24.93 -32.60
C THR A 194 -54.58 25.53 -33.46
N PRO A 195 -54.80 25.09 -34.70
CA PRO A 195 -56.00 25.43 -35.46
C PRO A 195 -57.17 24.55 -35.03
N ASP A 196 -58.32 25.19 -34.90
CA ASP A 196 -59.59 24.64 -34.46
C ASP A 196 -60.11 23.55 -35.40
N THR A 197 -60.59 22.46 -34.81
CA THR A 197 -61.58 21.57 -35.44
C THR A 197 -62.74 21.39 -34.49
N ASP A 198 -63.76 22.23 -34.71
CA ASP A 198 -65.12 22.04 -34.24
C ASP A 198 -65.64 20.66 -34.68
N THR A 199 -66.41 19.98 -33.82
CA THR A 199 -67.86 19.84 -33.98
C THR A 199 -68.43 19.00 -32.83
N ALA A 200 -69.36 19.56 -32.04
CA ALA A 200 -70.41 18.76 -31.42
C ALA A 200 -71.70 19.60 -31.33
N ALA A 201 -72.76 19.01 -31.89
CA ALA A 201 -74.10 19.52 -32.03
C ALA A 201 -74.76 20.04 -30.74
N ILE A 202 -75.58 21.08 -30.92
CA ILE A 202 -77.02 21.04 -30.62
C ILE A 202 -77.75 21.48 -31.88
#